data_AF-A0A812KWU2-F1
#
_entry.id   AF-A0A812KWU2-F1
#
_cell.length_a   1.000
_cell.length_b   1.000
_cell.length_c   1.000
_cell.angle_alpha   90.00
_cell.angle_beta   90.00
_cell.angle_gamma   90.00
#
_symmetry.space_group_name_H-M   'P 1'
#
loop_
_entity.id
_entity.type
_entity.pdbx_description
1 polymer ?
#
loop_
_entity_poly.entity_id
_entity_poly.type
_entity_poly.pdbx_seq_one_letter_code
_entity_poly.pdbx_strand_id
1 'polypeptide(L)'
;MVLKIRNEERIPADCLLLTSSHPDGHCSVETANLDGETNLKKKTAALTEAEFEDAAQNVRFVGGLPQKKFDLAPPGRSLGLWDASDLKLM
;
A
#
# COMPACT_ATOMS: atom_id res chain seq x y z
N MET A 1 -7.95 -1.82 -9.24
CA MET A 1 -6.83 -1.63 -10.19
C MET A 1 -5.53 -1.75 -9.41
N VAL A 2 -4.50 -2.41 -9.96
CA VAL A 2 -3.20 -2.56 -9.30
C VAL A 2 -2.19 -1.65 -9.99
N LEU A 3 -1.41 -0.91 -9.20
CA LEU A 3 -0.37 -0.01 -9.69
C LEU A 3 1.01 -0.56 -9.29
N LYS A 4 1.95 -0.57 -10.25
CA LYS A 4 3.38 -0.81 -9.97
C LYS A 4 4.11 0.52 -10.12
N ILE A 5 4.55 1.05 -9.00
CA ILE A 5 5.23 2.36 -8.92
C ILE A 5 6.73 2.09 -8.80
N ARG A 6 7.54 2.76 -9.63
CA ARG A 6 9.00 2.65 -9.58
C ARG A 6 9.60 3.65 -8.59
N ASN A 7 10.88 3.46 -8.25
CA ASN A 7 11.60 4.43 -7.45
C ASN A 7 11.54 5.83 -8.11
N GLU A 8 11.37 6.87 -7.30
CA GLU A 8 11.23 8.27 -7.73
C GLU A 8 10.00 8.59 -8.60
N GLU A 9 9.07 7.64 -8.77
CA GLU A 9 7.82 7.88 -9.49
C GLU A 9 6.75 8.47 -8.56
N ARG A 10 5.99 9.44 -9.07
CA ARG A 10 4.92 10.10 -8.31
C ARG A 10 3.72 9.16 -8.16
N ILE A 11 3.22 9.03 -6.93
CA ILE A 11 1.98 8.29 -6.66
C ILE A 11 0.78 9.11 -7.18
N PRO A 12 -0.03 8.57 -8.11
CA PRO A 12 -1.06 9.35 -8.82
C PRO A 12 -2.38 9.52 -8.06
N ALA A 13 -2.63 8.70 -7.04
CA ALA A 13 -3.85 8.69 -6.24
C ALA A 13 -3.59 8.05 -4.86
N ASP A 14 -4.57 8.10 -3.96
CA ASP A 14 -4.49 7.37 -2.69
C ASP A 14 -4.44 5.86 -2.95
N CYS A 15 -3.40 5.19 -2.45
CA CYS A 15 -3.12 3.79 -2.72
C CYS A 15 -2.92 2.99 -1.41
N LEU A 16 -3.33 1.73 -1.42
CA LEU A 16 -2.95 0.75 -0.40
C LEU A 16 -1.65 0.06 -0.81
N LEU A 17 -0.66 0.03 0.08
CA LEU A 17 0.62 -0.64 -0.16
C LEU A 17 0.49 -2.15 0.08
N LEU A 18 0.48 -2.93 -1.01
CA LEU A 18 0.35 -4.39 -0.94
C LEU A 18 1.69 -5.09 -0.67
N THR A 19 2.73 -4.73 -1.42
CA THR A 19 4.09 -5.29 -1.31
C THR A 19 5.11 -4.24 -1.73
N SER A 20 6.39 -4.49 -1.42
CA SER A 20 7.54 -3.68 -1.78
C SER A 20 8.64 -4.57 -2.37
N SER A 21 9.58 -3.99 -3.11
CA SER A 21 10.79 -4.71 -3.56
C SER A 21 11.81 -4.97 -2.44
N HIS A 22 11.50 -4.54 -1.22
CA HIS A 22 12.30 -4.90 -0.06
C HIS A 22 11.74 -6.21 0.53
N PRO A 23 12.57 -7.20 0.88
CA PRO A 23 12.11 -8.51 1.34
C PRO A 23 11.12 -8.42 2.50
N ASP A 24 11.39 -7.52 3.46
CA ASP A 24 10.55 -7.31 4.65
C ASP A 24 9.32 -6.41 4.40
N GLY A 25 9.04 -6.04 3.14
CA GLY A 25 7.91 -5.18 2.79
C GLY A 25 8.10 -3.70 3.14
N HIS A 26 9.30 -3.27 3.52
CA HIS A 26 9.58 -1.86 3.83
C HIS A 26 9.66 -0.99 2.58
N CYS A 27 9.14 0.23 2.66
CA CYS A 27 9.38 1.27 1.67
C CYS A 27 9.44 2.66 2.32
N SER A 28 9.99 3.62 1.59
CA SER A 28 10.11 5.01 2.01
C SER A 28 9.33 5.88 1.03
N VAL A 29 8.53 6.81 1.55
CA VAL A 29 7.73 7.74 0.74
C VAL A 29 8.09 9.16 1.14
N GLU A 30 8.35 10.01 0.14
CA GLU A 30 8.50 11.43 0.33
C GLU A 30 7.14 12.11 0.36
N THR A 31 6.90 12.94 1.38
CA THR A 31 5.65 13.70 1.53
C THR A 31 5.86 15.21 1.50
N ALA A 32 7.06 15.68 1.14
CA ALA A 32 7.40 17.12 1.12
C ALA A 32 6.39 17.97 0.33
N ASN A 33 5.83 17.42 -0.75
CA ASN A 33 4.80 18.10 -1.55
C ASN A 33 3.41 18.19 -0.87
N LEU A 34 3.19 17.48 0.24
CA LEU A 34 1.93 17.42 0.97
C LEU A 34 1.99 18.14 2.33
N ASP A 35 3.09 17.98 3.08
CA ASP A 35 3.25 18.53 4.43
C ASP A 35 4.49 19.42 4.61
N GLY A 36 5.34 19.55 3.58
CA GLY A 36 6.58 20.34 3.65
C GLY A 36 7.72 19.64 4.40
N GLU A 37 7.56 18.40 4.85
CA GLU A 37 8.60 17.65 5.54
C GLU A 37 9.56 16.99 4.54
N THR A 38 10.87 17.20 4.70
CA THR A 38 11.91 16.62 3.83
C THR A 38 12.32 15.20 4.23
N ASN A 39 11.83 14.72 5.37
CA ASN A 39 12.14 13.37 5.85
C ASN A 39 11.30 12.33 5.11
N LEU A 40 11.95 11.22 4.77
CA LEU A 40 11.26 10.06 4.21
C LEU A 40 10.39 9.39 5.28
N LYS A 41 9.10 9.21 4.98
CA LYS A 41 8.18 8.47 5.84
C LYS A 41 8.28 7.00 5.52
N LYS A 42 8.72 6.21 6.49
CA LYS A 42 8.75 4.74 6.39
C LYS A 42 7.32 4.20 6.38
N LYS A 43 7.07 3.28 5.46
CA LYS A 43 5.82 2.53 5.35
C LYS A 43 6.17 1.04 5.29
N THR A 44 5.28 0.23 5.81
CA THR A 44 5.39 -1.22 5.78
C THR A 44 4.21 -1.75 4.99
N ALA A 45 4.50 -2.60 4.01
CA ALA A 45 3.51 -3.24 3.18
C ALA A 45 2.70 -4.28 3.98
N ALA A 46 1.51 -4.59 3.49
CA ALA A 46 0.67 -5.63 4.08
C ALA A 46 1.27 -7.04 3.93
N LEU A 47 2.07 -7.26 2.89
CA LEU A 47 2.74 -8.52 2.58
C LEU A 47 4.23 -8.27 2.34
N THR A 48 5.06 -9.20 2.78
CA THR A 48 6.44 -9.33 2.34
C THR A 48 6.51 -9.65 0.84
N GLU A 49 7.69 -9.49 0.25
CA GLU A 49 7.90 -9.84 -1.16
C GLU A 49 7.61 -11.33 -1.41
N ALA A 50 8.04 -12.19 -0.49
CA ALA A 50 7.82 -13.64 -0.56
C ALA A 50 6.34 -14.03 -0.42
N GLU A 51 5.61 -13.45 0.53
CA GLU A 51 4.17 -13.70 0.71
C GLU A 51 3.36 -13.21 -0.50
N PHE A 52 3.75 -12.09 -1.10
CA PHE A 52 3.11 -11.60 -2.31
C PHE A 52 3.35 -12.54 -3.50
N GLU A 53 4.58 -13.02 -3.69
CA GLU A 53 4.91 -13.95 -4.78
C GLU A 53 4.18 -15.30 -4.61
N ASP A 54 4.14 -15.86 -3.41
CA ASP A 54 3.38 -17.08 -3.12
C ASP A 54 1.87 -16.87 -3.39
N ALA A 55 1.31 -15.76 -2.91
CA ALA A 55 -0.08 -15.40 -3.20
C ALA A 55 -0.30 -15.23 -4.71
N ALA A 56 0.62 -14.57 -5.42
CA ALA A 56 0.57 -14.31 -6.85
C ALA A 56 0.58 -15.57 -7.70
N GLN A 57 1.29 -16.60 -7.24
CA GLN A 57 1.35 -17.91 -7.89
C GLN A 57 0.11 -18.76 -7.57
N ASN A 58 -0.43 -18.67 -6.35
CA ASN A 58 -1.56 -19.47 -5.88
C ASN A 58 -2.94 -18.91 -6.25
N VAL A 59 -3.01 -17.66 -6.72
CA VAL A 59 -4.25 -17.01 -7.13
C VAL A 59 -4.05 -16.51 -8.55
N ARG A 60 -4.86 -16.93 -9.52
CA ARG A 60 -4.90 -16.24 -10.82
C ARG A 60 -5.34 -14.78 -10.57
N PHE A 61 -4.37 -13.87 -10.44
CA PHE A 61 -4.58 -12.43 -10.19
C PHE A 61 -5.31 -11.68 -11.32
N VAL A 62 -5.74 -12.39 -12.37
CA VAL A 62 -6.64 -11.89 -13.41
C VAL A 62 -8.08 -12.26 -13.03
N GLY A 63 -8.70 -11.41 -12.21
CA GLY A 63 -10.15 -11.44 -11.95
C GLY A 63 -10.58 -11.70 -10.51
N GLY A 64 -9.66 -12.04 -9.61
CA GLY A 64 -10.00 -12.22 -8.21
C GLY A 64 -8.78 -12.28 -7.32
N LEU A 65 -8.36 -11.14 -6.78
CA LEU A 65 -7.90 -11.14 -5.38
C LEU A 65 -8.93 -11.97 -4.58
N PRO A 66 -8.55 -12.73 -3.53
CA PRO A 66 -9.56 -13.08 -2.53
C PRO A 66 -10.29 -11.78 -2.23
N GLN A 67 -11.62 -11.75 -2.37
CA GLN A 67 -12.41 -10.52 -2.21
C GLN A 67 -12.36 -10.09 -0.74
N LYS A 68 -11.17 -9.72 -0.27
CA LYS A 68 -10.94 -8.97 0.94
C LYS A 68 -11.43 -7.58 0.60
N LYS A 69 -12.68 -7.36 0.94
CA LYS A 69 -13.26 -6.02 0.94
C LYS A 69 -12.51 -5.26 2.03
N PHE A 70 -11.79 -4.23 1.61
CA PHE A 70 -11.18 -3.29 2.54
C PHE A 70 -12.22 -2.21 2.79
N ASP A 71 -12.84 -2.23 3.97
CA ASP A 71 -13.78 -1.18 4.37
C ASP A 71 -12.98 0.06 4.80
N LEU A 72 -12.76 0.97 3.85
CA LEU A 72 -12.10 2.24 4.13
C LEU A 72 -13.08 3.19 4.81
N ALA A 73 -12.61 3.89 5.84
CA ALA A 73 -13.31 5.05 6.36
C ALA A 73 -13.55 6.07 5.22
N PRO A 74 -14.60 6.93 5.31
CA PRO A 74 -14.80 8.00 4.34
C PRO A 74 -13.52 8.84 4.17
N PRO A 75 -13.23 9.38 2.98
CA PRO A 75 -12.03 10.18 2.76
C PRO A 75 -11.95 11.33 3.77
N GLY A 76 -11.05 11.18 4.75
CA GLY A 76 -10.79 12.18 5.76
C GLY A 76 -9.95 13.32 5.19
N ARG A 77 -10.20 14.56 5.63
CA ARG A 77 -9.42 15.73 5.17
C ARG A 77 -8.03 15.84 5.82
N SER A 78 -7.70 15.00 6.80
CA SER A 78 -6.46 15.09 7.56
C SER A 78 -5.50 13.97 7.19
N LEU A 79 -4.27 14.35 6.84
CA LEU A 79 -3.16 13.43 6.61
C LEU A 79 -2.84 12.69 7.92
N GLY A 80 -2.64 11.37 7.85
CA GLY A 80 -2.17 10.54 8.98
C GLY A 80 -3.24 9.86 9.85
N LEU A 81 -4.54 10.00 9.54
CA LEU A 81 -5.64 9.35 10.28
C LEU A 81 -6.06 7.98 9.75
N TRP A 82 -5.35 7.43 8.77
CA TRP A 82 -5.67 6.12 8.20
C TRP A 82 -4.96 5.04 9.03
N ASP A 83 -5.72 4.27 9.82
CA ASP A 83 -5.18 3.21 10.67
C ASP A 83 -5.33 1.84 9.98
N ALA A 84 -4.36 0.94 10.15
CA ALA A 84 -4.45 -0.42 9.63
C ALA A 84 -5.62 -1.23 10.24
N SER A 85 -6.12 -0.81 11.41
CA SER A 85 -7.35 -1.31 12.05
C SER A 85 -8.60 -1.05 11.24
N ASP A 86 -8.58 -0.05 10.34
CA ASP A 86 -9.67 0.22 9.41
C ASP A 86 -9.73 -0.85 8.30
N LEU A 87 -8.63 -1.59 8.05
CA LEU A 87 -8.60 -2.75 7.16
C LEU A 87 -9.14 -3.99 7.88
N LYS A 88 -10.42 -3.97 8.31
CA LYS A 88 -11.09 -5.17 8.78
C LYS A 88 -11.33 -6.12 7.61
N LEU A 89 -10.70 -7.31 7.67
CA LEU A 89 -11.20 -8.46 6.91
C LEU A 89 -12.60 -8.79 7.44
N MET A 90 -13.62 -8.71 6.60
CA MET A 90 -14.85 -9.48 6.78
C MET A 90 -14.68 -10.88 6.21
#